data_AF-A0A8H5B0S9-F1
#
_entry.id   AF-A0A8H5B0S9-F1
#
_cell.length_a   1.000
_cell.length_b   1.000
_cell.length_c   1.000
_cell.angle_alpha   90.00
_cell.angle_beta   90.00
_cell.angle_gamma   90.00
#
_symmetry.space_group_name_H-M   'P 1'
#
loop_
_entity.id
_entity.type
_entity.pdbx_description
1 polymer ?
#
loop_
_entity_poly.entity_id
_entity_poly.type
_entity_poly.pdbx_seq_one_letter_code
_entity_poly.pdbx_strand_id
1 'polypeptide(L)'
;MGAGAIDLEASLRAIFERNTFSLVALVFVACELTNSLEDEVRYIWRGQLNKVKVIYLLARYFGLAGLISNVLVLLVGPLSSTTTPVAHCRIWFTAMSVVSCSVLFAIDAISMLRVYALYRRNVKIGAFFASVLITEATLVTTCSSQHVGKVPFSPSCEVEKTPYQVIFFTCGVIFAQCSLLVFTFLKRQELVGQRQVPILKLVFREGAWISTLICCA
;
A
#
# COMPACT_ATOMS: atom_id res chain seq x y z
N MET A 1 22.19 36.42 -13.14
CA MET A 1 22.90 35.63 -12.11
C MET A 1 22.00 35.17 -10.95
N GLY A 2 20.77 35.71 -10.79
CA GLY A 2 19.87 35.33 -9.68
C GLY A 2 18.93 34.14 -9.91
N ALA A 3 18.57 33.79 -11.15
CA ALA A 3 17.59 32.73 -11.43
C ALA A 3 18.06 31.34 -10.95
N GLY A 4 19.28 30.93 -11.26
CA GLY A 4 19.80 29.61 -10.88
C GLY A 4 20.02 29.40 -9.37
N ALA A 5 20.20 30.47 -8.59
CA ALA A 5 20.31 30.37 -7.13
C ALA A 5 18.94 30.15 -6.46
N ILE A 6 17.89 30.73 -7.04
CA ILE A 6 16.50 30.58 -6.57
C ILE A 6 15.99 29.16 -6.88
N ASP A 7 16.31 28.61 -8.06
CA ASP A 7 15.95 27.23 -8.44
C ASP A 7 16.65 26.18 -7.56
N LEU A 8 17.88 26.47 -7.12
CA LEU A 8 18.64 25.59 -6.23
C LEU A 8 18.08 25.58 -4.80
N GLU A 9 17.76 26.75 -4.24
CA GLU A 9 17.12 26.89 -2.92
C GLU A 9 15.76 26.17 -2.87
N ALA A 10 14.94 26.32 -3.92
CA ALA A 10 13.64 25.65 -4.03
C ALA A 10 13.79 24.12 -4.07
N SER A 11 14.74 23.62 -4.86
CA SER A 11 15.02 22.18 -4.96
C SER A 11 15.51 21.60 -3.62
N LEU A 12 16.34 22.34 -2.90
CA LEU A 12 16.92 21.91 -1.62
C LEU A 12 15.86 21.85 -0.51
N ARG A 13 14.93 22.81 -0.48
CA ARG A 13 13.75 22.77 0.43
C ARG A 13 12.85 21.57 0.15
N ALA A 14 12.54 21.29 -1.12
CA ALA A 14 11.72 20.13 -1.49
C ALA A 14 12.37 18.80 -1.09
N ILE A 15 13.71 18.69 -1.18
CA ILE A 15 14.44 17.50 -0.71
C ILE A 15 14.33 17.37 0.82
N PHE A 16 14.52 18.46 1.55
CA PHE A 16 14.46 18.46 3.02
C PHE A 16 13.06 18.11 3.55
N GLU A 17 12.01 18.66 2.94
CA GLU A 17 10.62 18.36 3.30
C GLU A 17 10.31 16.87 3.06
N ARG A 18 10.63 16.34 1.87
CA ARG A 18 10.43 14.93 1.54
C ARG A 18 11.15 14.01 2.53
N ASN A 19 12.41 14.31 2.85
CA ASN A 19 13.20 13.52 3.78
C ASN A 19 12.61 13.53 5.20
N THR A 20 12.16 14.70 5.66
CA THR A 20 11.52 14.85 6.97
C THR A 20 10.22 14.05 7.05
N PHE A 21 9.37 14.13 6.03
CA PHE A 21 8.12 13.35 5.98
C PHE A 21 8.38 11.84 5.92
N SER A 22 9.37 11.40 5.12
CA SER A 22 9.77 9.99 5.09
C SER A 22 10.28 9.48 6.45
N LEU A 23 11.05 10.29 7.18
CA LEU A 23 11.52 9.96 8.53
C LEU A 23 10.37 9.85 9.53
N VAL A 24 9.46 10.83 9.53
CA VAL A 24 8.28 10.81 10.40
C VAL A 24 7.41 9.59 10.09
N ALA A 25 7.18 9.30 8.81
CA ALA A 25 6.42 8.12 8.38
C ALA A 25 7.10 6.82 8.84
N LEU A 26 8.42 6.71 8.71
CA LEU A 26 9.18 5.54 9.18
C LEU A 26 9.02 5.33 10.68
N VAL A 27 9.23 6.38 11.48
CA VAL A 27 9.11 6.31 12.95
C VAL A 27 7.70 5.93 13.35
N PHE A 28 6.69 6.54 12.74
CA PHE A 28 5.29 6.24 13.02
C PHE A 28 4.95 4.79 12.70
N VAL A 29 5.28 4.32 11.50
CA VAL A 29 5.06 2.93 11.08
C VAL A 29 5.83 1.95 11.96
N ALA A 30 7.07 2.26 12.34
CA ALA A 30 7.86 1.43 13.25
C ALA A 30 7.23 1.32 14.63
N CYS A 31 6.72 2.43 15.20
CA CYS A 31 6.02 2.44 16.47
C CYS A 31 4.72 1.62 16.44
N GLU A 32 3.90 1.79 15.40
CA GLU A 32 2.70 0.96 15.24
C GLU A 32 3.05 -0.53 15.10
N LEU A 33 4.18 -0.81 14.46
CA LEU A 33 4.67 -2.17 14.30
C LEU A 33 5.09 -2.78 15.62
N THR A 34 5.90 -2.08 16.42
CA THR A 34 6.33 -2.58 17.73
C THR A 34 5.14 -2.88 18.63
N ASN A 35 4.11 -2.05 18.59
CA ASN A 35 2.89 -2.27 19.34
C ASN A 35 2.11 -3.49 18.85
N SER A 36 2.02 -3.67 17.52
CA SER A 36 1.31 -4.82 16.94
C SER A 36 2.10 -6.13 17.02
N LEU A 37 3.43 -6.09 17.17
CA LEU A 37 4.28 -7.28 17.22
C LEU A 37 4.04 -8.13 18.46
N GLU A 38 3.76 -7.53 19.61
CA GLU A 38 3.45 -8.27 20.85
C GLU A 38 2.21 -9.14 20.68
N ASP A 39 1.16 -8.59 20.05
CA ASP A 39 -0.05 -9.32 19.71
C ASP A 39 0.22 -10.37 18.61
N GLU A 40 1.01 -10.04 17.58
CA GLU A 40 1.33 -11.00 16.52
C GLU A 40 2.13 -12.21 17.01
N VAL A 41 3.14 -12.02 17.85
CA VAL A 41 3.91 -13.14 18.41
C VAL A 41 2.99 -14.02 19.27
N ARG A 42 2.04 -13.42 19.99
CA ARG A 42 1.12 -14.19 20.84
C ARG A 42 0.06 -14.96 20.05
N TYR A 43 -0.46 -14.41 18.95
CA TYR A 43 -1.58 -14.99 18.18
C TYR A 43 -1.16 -15.71 16.89
N ILE A 44 -0.11 -15.25 16.20
CA ILE A 44 0.36 -15.80 14.92
C ILE A 44 1.39 -16.88 15.14
N TRP A 45 2.41 -16.65 15.97
CA TRP A 45 3.54 -17.56 16.18
C TRP A 45 3.21 -18.79 17.04
N ARG A 46 2.21 -18.69 17.93
CA ARG A 46 1.73 -19.85 18.72
C ARG A 46 0.80 -20.80 17.96
N GLY A 47 0.36 -20.46 16.75
CA GLY A 47 -0.56 -21.28 15.95
C GLY A 47 0.10 -21.86 14.70
N GLN A 48 -0.56 -22.83 14.06
CA GLN A 48 -0.06 -23.43 12.81
C GLN A 48 0.21 -22.37 11.73
N LEU A 49 1.35 -22.51 11.05
CA LEU A 49 1.75 -21.65 9.93
C LEU A 49 0.86 -22.00 8.72
N ASN A 50 0.07 -21.04 8.28
CA ASN A 50 -0.75 -21.15 7.08
C ASN A 50 -0.10 -20.33 5.95
N LYS A 51 -0.29 -20.71 4.68
CA LYS A 51 0.28 -20.01 3.51
C LYS A 51 -0.05 -18.51 3.52
N VAL A 52 -1.25 -18.15 3.99
CA VAL A 52 -1.70 -16.76 4.12
C VAL A 52 -0.92 -15.99 5.19
N LYS A 53 -0.54 -16.64 6.31
CA LYS A 53 0.29 -16.01 7.35
C LYS A 53 1.69 -15.69 6.82
N VAL A 54 2.26 -16.59 6.01
CA VAL A 54 3.60 -16.40 5.42
C VAL A 54 3.58 -15.24 4.44
N ILE A 55 2.60 -15.17 3.54
CA ILE A 55 2.45 -14.05 2.59
C ILE A 55 2.28 -12.72 3.33
N TYR A 56 1.48 -12.71 4.40
CA TYR A 56 1.26 -11.53 5.22
C TYR A 56 2.53 -11.07 5.94
N LEU A 57 3.25 -11.97 6.62
CA LEU A 57 4.52 -11.67 7.26
C LEU A 57 5.54 -11.15 6.23
N LEU A 58 5.62 -11.82 5.08
CA LEU A 58 6.53 -11.42 4.00
C LEU A 58 6.20 -10.01 3.51
N ALA A 59 4.95 -9.70 3.19
CA ALA A 59 4.55 -8.35 2.77
C ALA A 59 4.84 -7.28 3.86
N ARG A 60 4.61 -7.60 5.13
CA ARG A 60 4.85 -6.67 6.25
C ARG A 60 6.34 -6.35 6.44
N TYR A 61 7.20 -7.37 6.43
CA TYR A 61 8.65 -7.18 6.55
C TYR A 61 9.27 -6.59 5.28
N PHE A 62 8.75 -6.90 4.10
CA PHE A 62 9.14 -6.23 2.86
C PHE A 62 8.74 -4.75 2.86
N GLY A 63 7.56 -4.42 3.41
CA GLY A 63 7.11 -3.05 3.72
C GLY A 63 8.16 -2.24 4.48
N LEU A 64 8.59 -2.77 5.62
CA LEU A 64 9.62 -2.16 6.46
C LEU A 64 10.97 -2.08 5.76
N ALA A 65 11.42 -3.17 5.15
CA ALA A 65 12.70 -3.18 4.44
C ALA A 65 12.72 -2.13 3.32
N GLY A 66 11.60 -1.98 2.61
CA GLY A 66 11.41 -0.93 1.62
C GLY A 66 11.45 0.48 2.20
N LEU A 67 10.77 0.72 3.33
CA LEU A 67 10.74 2.03 3.98
C LEU A 67 12.10 2.40 4.62
N ILE A 68 12.80 1.44 5.20
CA ILE A 68 14.18 1.63 5.70
C ILE A 68 15.12 1.93 4.54
N SER A 69 15.00 1.17 3.44
CA SER A 69 15.74 1.46 2.21
C SER A 69 15.39 2.84 1.65
N ASN A 70 14.13 3.27 1.79
CA ASN A 70 13.66 4.59 1.39
C ASN A 70 14.38 5.71 2.17
N VAL A 71 14.45 5.56 3.48
CA VAL A 71 15.15 6.53 4.32
C VAL A 71 16.65 6.50 4.05
N LEU A 72 17.25 5.32 3.89
CA LEU A 72 18.69 5.19 3.65
C LEU A 72 19.15 5.85 2.35
N VAL A 73 18.44 5.65 1.24
CA VAL A 73 18.89 6.25 -0.03
C VAL A 73 18.52 7.74 -0.13
N LEU A 74 17.47 8.21 0.57
CA LEU A 74 17.15 9.65 0.65
C LEU A 74 18.15 10.42 1.53
N LEU A 75 18.62 9.83 2.64
CA LEU A 75 19.56 10.48 3.57
C LEU A 75 21.03 10.29 3.19
N VAL A 76 21.42 9.08 2.79
CA VAL A 76 22.83 8.68 2.62
C VAL A 76 23.15 8.34 1.17
N GLY A 77 22.14 7.99 0.38
CA GLY A 77 22.30 7.52 -0.98
C GLY A 77 22.46 8.63 -2.03
N PRO A 78 22.60 8.23 -3.31
CA PRO A 78 22.82 9.14 -4.43
C PRO A 78 21.69 10.16 -4.62
N LEU A 79 20.47 9.88 -4.16
CA LEU A 79 19.31 10.78 -4.24
C LEU A 79 19.41 12.04 -3.35
N SER A 80 20.40 12.10 -2.46
CA SER A 80 20.76 13.33 -1.73
C SER A 80 21.43 14.40 -2.62
N SER A 81 21.91 14.00 -3.80
CA SER A 81 22.64 14.86 -4.73
C SER A 81 21.74 15.36 -5.87
N THR A 82 21.89 16.65 -6.23
CA THR A 82 21.06 17.37 -7.22
C THR A 82 21.15 16.81 -8.66
N THR A 83 22.11 15.92 -8.93
CA THR A 83 22.38 15.39 -10.28
C THR A 83 22.38 13.86 -10.25
N THR A 84 21.21 13.25 -10.05
CA THR A 84 21.10 11.78 -10.08
C THR A 84 20.80 11.23 -11.47
N PRO A 85 21.45 10.12 -11.88
CA PRO A 85 21.09 9.44 -13.12
C PRO A 85 19.66 8.92 -13.06
N VAL A 86 18.91 9.14 -14.15
CA VAL A 86 17.51 8.69 -14.32
C VAL A 86 17.33 7.18 -14.07
N ALA A 87 18.37 6.38 -14.31
CA ALA A 87 18.38 4.95 -14.03
C ALA A 87 18.19 4.62 -12.54
N HIS A 88 18.85 5.34 -11.63
CA HIS A 88 18.70 5.13 -10.19
C HIS A 88 17.32 5.54 -9.72
N CYS A 89 16.80 6.64 -10.27
CA CYS A 89 15.44 7.10 -10.02
C CYS A 89 14.37 6.05 -10.38
N ARG A 90 14.56 5.39 -11.53
CA ARG A 90 13.65 4.36 -12.02
C ARG A 90 13.67 3.11 -11.15
N ILE A 91 14.86 2.65 -10.77
CA ILE A 91 15.02 1.48 -9.88
C ILE A 91 14.35 1.76 -8.54
N TRP A 92 14.61 2.95 -7.98
CA TRP A 92 14.00 3.43 -6.76
C TRP A 92 12.48 3.43 -6.80
N PHE A 93 11.91 4.10 -7.81
CA PHE A 93 10.47 4.22 -7.97
C PHE A 93 9.81 2.84 -8.15
N THR A 94 10.46 1.95 -8.90
CA THR A 94 9.98 0.58 -9.10
C THR A 94 10.00 -0.20 -7.79
N ALA A 95 11.09 -0.12 -7.02
CA ALA A 95 11.19 -0.79 -5.73
C ALA A 95 10.12 -0.31 -4.74
N MET A 96 9.93 1.01 -4.62
CA MET A 96 8.88 1.59 -3.77
C MET A 96 7.49 1.16 -4.22
N SER A 97 7.22 1.15 -5.52
CA SER A 97 5.93 0.71 -6.07
C SER A 97 5.64 -0.75 -5.74
N VAL A 98 6.64 -1.64 -5.89
CA VAL A 98 6.50 -3.06 -5.54
C VAL A 98 6.20 -3.24 -4.06
N VAL A 99 6.89 -2.49 -3.19
CA VAL A 99 6.67 -2.52 -1.75
C VAL A 99 5.24 -2.07 -1.42
N SER A 100 4.79 -0.92 -1.92
CA SER A 100 3.43 -0.42 -1.71
C SER A 100 2.37 -1.39 -2.21
N CYS A 101 2.54 -1.94 -3.42
CA CYS A 101 1.62 -2.94 -3.98
C CYS A 101 1.55 -4.18 -3.09
N SER A 102 2.68 -4.67 -2.59
CA SER A 102 2.71 -5.86 -1.73
C SER A 102 1.93 -5.67 -0.42
N VAL A 103 2.01 -4.48 0.17
CA VAL A 103 1.26 -4.12 1.38
C VAL A 103 -0.24 -4.03 1.07
N LEU A 104 -0.62 -3.39 -0.03
CA LEU A 104 -2.01 -3.31 -0.48
C LEU A 104 -2.61 -4.72 -0.69
N PHE A 105 -1.93 -5.58 -1.45
CA PHE A 105 -2.37 -6.97 -1.65
C PHE A 105 -2.54 -7.75 -0.35
N ALA A 106 -1.67 -7.52 0.64
CA ALA A 106 -1.79 -8.15 1.94
C ALA A 106 -3.04 -7.67 2.70
N ILE A 107 -3.33 -6.36 2.67
CA ILE A 107 -4.52 -5.77 3.30
C ILE A 107 -5.80 -6.32 2.65
N ASP A 108 -5.84 -6.40 1.32
CA ASP A 108 -6.99 -6.92 0.57
C ASP A 108 -7.19 -8.40 0.84
N ALA A 109 -6.11 -9.19 0.82
CA ALA A 109 -6.17 -10.62 1.11
C ALA A 109 -6.70 -10.90 2.54
N ILE A 110 -6.24 -10.15 3.54
CA ILE A 110 -6.74 -10.27 4.92
C ILE A 110 -8.22 -9.90 4.99
N SER A 111 -8.61 -8.81 4.34
CA SER A 111 -9.99 -8.34 4.32
C SER A 111 -10.92 -9.37 3.68
N MET A 112 -10.54 -9.92 2.51
CA MET A 112 -11.24 -11.00 1.83
C MET A 112 -11.33 -12.26 2.69
N LEU A 113 -10.24 -12.66 3.37
CA LEU A 113 -10.23 -13.83 4.24
C LEU A 113 -11.21 -13.69 5.42
N ARG A 114 -11.29 -12.49 6.01
CA ARG A 114 -12.24 -12.20 7.10
C ARG A 114 -13.68 -12.34 6.63
N VAL A 115 -14.02 -11.80 5.46
CA VAL A 115 -15.35 -11.95 4.86
C VAL A 115 -15.63 -13.42 4.53
N TYR A 116 -14.66 -14.14 3.97
CA TYR A 116 -14.80 -15.57 3.68
C TYR A 116 -15.09 -16.42 4.93
N ALA A 117 -14.43 -16.11 6.05
CA ALA A 117 -14.72 -16.75 7.34
C ALA A 117 -16.14 -16.43 7.84
N LEU A 118 -16.60 -15.18 7.66
CA LEU A 118 -17.96 -14.75 8.02
C LEU A 118 -19.05 -15.47 7.22
N TYR A 119 -18.76 -15.79 5.95
CA TYR A 119 -19.63 -16.56 5.07
C TYR A 119 -19.53 -18.09 5.26
N ARG A 120 -19.15 -18.55 6.47
CA ARG A 120 -19.01 -19.97 6.82
C ARG A 120 -18.16 -20.76 5.80
N ARG A 121 -17.12 -20.13 5.23
CA ARG A 121 -16.16 -20.80 4.32
C ARG A 121 -16.78 -21.27 2.99
N ASN A 122 -17.79 -20.56 2.50
CA ASN A 122 -18.41 -20.86 1.20
C ASN A 122 -17.44 -20.67 0.03
N VAL A 123 -16.98 -21.77 -0.57
CA VAL A 123 -15.95 -21.81 -1.61
C VAL A 123 -16.25 -20.90 -2.81
N LYS A 124 -17.53 -20.75 -3.20
CA LYS A 124 -17.95 -19.86 -4.30
C LYS A 124 -17.55 -18.40 -4.07
N ILE A 125 -17.74 -17.91 -2.84
CA ILE A 125 -17.44 -16.52 -2.46
C ILE A 125 -15.93 -16.32 -2.36
N GLY A 126 -15.22 -17.32 -1.81
CA GLY A 126 -13.76 -17.33 -1.79
C GLY A 126 -13.14 -17.31 -3.19
N ALA A 127 -13.71 -18.07 -4.13
CA ALA A 127 -13.28 -18.08 -5.53
C ALA A 127 -13.50 -16.73 -6.22
N PHE A 128 -14.65 -16.08 -5.97
CA PHE A 128 -14.93 -14.73 -6.47
C PHE A 128 -13.87 -13.72 -5.98
N PHE A 129 -13.61 -13.66 -4.67
CA PHE A 129 -12.61 -12.75 -4.12
C PHE A 129 -11.19 -13.05 -4.62
N ALA A 130 -10.82 -14.34 -4.72
CA ALA A 130 -9.53 -14.72 -5.28
C ALA A 130 -9.40 -14.27 -6.75
N SER A 131 -10.46 -14.37 -7.56
CA SER A 131 -10.44 -13.93 -8.95
C SER A 131 -10.25 -12.42 -9.09
N VAL A 132 -10.89 -11.63 -8.22
CA VAL A 132 -10.73 -10.16 -8.16
C VAL A 132 -9.28 -9.82 -7.82
N LEU A 133 -8.70 -10.45 -6.79
CA LEU A 133 -7.33 -10.19 -6.35
C LEU A 133 -6.29 -10.56 -7.42
N ILE A 134 -6.51 -11.65 -8.16
CA ILE A 134 -5.63 -12.05 -9.28
C ILE A 134 -5.72 -11.05 -10.44
N THR A 135 -6.93 -10.58 -10.74
CA THR A 135 -7.15 -9.59 -11.80
C THR A 135 -6.48 -8.26 -11.46
N GLU A 136 -6.57 -7.84 -10.20
CA GLU A 136 -5.86 -6.66 -9.73
C GLU A 136 -4.33 -6.83 -9.81
N ALA A 137 -3.79 -7.97 -9.36
CA ALA A 137 -2.35 -8.26 -9.44
C ALA A 137 -1.82 -8.26 -10.87
N THR A 138 -2.58 -8.83 -11.81
CA THR A 138 -2.19 -8.85 -13.23
C THR A 138 -2.26 -7.46 -13.86
N LEU A 139 -3.28 -6.65 -13.53
CA LEU A 139 -3.37 -5.26 -14.00
C LEU A 139 -2.21 -4.41 -13.48
N VAL A 140 -1.88 -4.51 -12.20
CA VAL A 140 -0.76 -3.77 -11.58
C VAL A 140 0.56 -4.11 -12.25
N THR A 141 0.86 -5.39 -12.39
CA THR A 141 2.15 -5.85 -12.92
C THR A 141 2.33 -5.50 -14.40
N THR A 142 1.27 -5.65 -15.21
CA THR A 142 1.29 -5.30 -16.64
C THR A 142 1.38 -3.79 -16.87
N CYS A 143 0.60 -2.98 -16.17
CA CYS A 143 0.68 -1.52 -16.27
C CYS A 143 2.03 -1.00 -15.79
N SER A 144 2.52 -1.48 -14.64
CA SER A 144 3.81 -1.06 -14.10
C SER A 144 4.96 -1.39 -15.05
N SER A 145 5.01 -2.61 -15.59
CA SER A 145 6.09 -3.02 -16.51
C SER A 145 6.09 -2.21 -17.81
N GLN A 146 4.93 -1.88 -18.36
CA GLN A 146 4.82 -1.09 -19.59
C GLN A 146 5.17 0.39 -19.38
N HIS A 147 4.88 0.95 -18.20
CA HIS A 147 4.98 2.39 -17.95
C HIS A 147 6.28 2.80 -17.27
N VAL A 148 6.85 1.96 -16.40
CA VAL A 148 8.18 2.20 -15.79
C VAL A 148 9.22 2.47 -16.88
N GLY A 149 9.06 1.85 -18.06
CA GLY A 149 9.86 2.04 -19.26
C GLY A 149 9.87 3.47 -19.84
N LYS A 150 8.74 4.17 -19.77
CA LYS A 150 8.43 5.35 -20.60
C LYS A 150 8.21 6.64 -19.80
N VAL A 151 8.19 6.58 -18.47
CA VAL A 151 7.99 7.77 -17.62
C VAL A 151 9.23 8.69 -17.73
N PRO A 152 9.06 9.95 -18.16
CA PRO A 152 10.11 10.95 -18.06
C PRO A 152 10.27 11.33 -16.58
N PHE A 153 11.50 11.21 -16.07
CA PHE A 153 11.85 11.63 -14.71
C PHE A 153 12.65 12.94 -14.79
N SER A 154 12.27 13.92 -13.99
CA SER A 154 13.06 15.16 -13.82
C SER A 154 14.35 14.86 -13.03
N PRO A 155 15.39 15.72 -13.10
CA PRO A 155 16.64 15.55 -12.35
C PRO A 155 16.47 15.49 -10.82
N SER A 156 15.36 16.03 -10.30
CA SER A 156 14.96 15.93 -8.89
C SER A 156 14.15 14.67 -8.56
N CYS A 157 14.16 13.68 -9.46
CA CYS A 157 13.42 12.42 -9.32
C CYS A 157 11.90 12.56 -9.17
N GLU A 158 11.34 13.61 -9.79
CA GLU A 158 9.91 13.87 -9.79
C GLU A 158 9.24 13.33 -11.04
N VAL A 159 8.05 12.75 -10.87
CA VAL A 159 7.25 12.22 -11.99
C VAL A 159 6.53 13.39 -12.65
N GLU A 160 7.01 13.79 -13.82
CA GLU A 160 6.52 15.00 -14.52
C GLU A 160 5.12 14.81 -15.12
N LYS A 161 4.74 13.58 -15.46
CA LYS A 161 3.39 13.24 -15.93
C LYS A 161 2.89 11.95 -15.28
N THR A 162 1.78 12.06 -14.55
CA THR A 162 1.02 10.90 -14.08
C THR A 162 0.33 10.23 -15.27
N PRO A 163 0.65 8.96 -15.57
CA PRO A 163 -0.02 8.27 -16.67
C PRO A 163 -1.49 8.01 -16.32
N TYR A 164 -2.38 8.15 -17.31
CA TYR A 164 -3.81 7.89 -17.19
C TYR A 164 -4.14 6.50 -16.60
N GLN A 165 -3.20 5.57 -16.66
CA GLN A 165 -3.34 4.22 -16.13
C GLN A 165 -3.45 4.16 -14.60
N VAL A 166 -2.92 5.15 -13.89
CA VAL A 166 -3.10 5.24 -12.44
C VAL A 166 -4.59 5.34 -12.10
N ILE A 167 -5.37 6.03 -12.94
CA ILE A 167 -6.83 6.16 -12.78
C ILE A 167 -7.50 4.78 -12.88
N PHE A 168 -7.14 3.98 -13.89
CA PHE A 168 -7.69 2.63 -14.04
C PHE A 168 -7.35 1.72 -12.86
N PHE A 169 -6.11 1.81 -12.35
CA PHE A 169 -5.70 1.09 -11.15
C PHE A 169 -6.51 1.53 -9.93
N THR A 170 -6.59 2.83 -9.66
CA THR A 170 -7.36 3.38 -8.54
C THR A 170 -8.83 3.00 -8.61
N CYS A 171 -9.46 3.05 -9.80
CA CYS A 171 -10.83 2.57 -9.99
C CYS A 171 -10.99 1.08 -9.65
N GLY A 172 -10.01 0.24 -10.01
CA GLY A 172 -10.00 -1.19 -9.67
C GLY A 172 -9.95 -1.44 -8.17
N VAL A 173 -9.04 -0.75 -7.46
CA VAL A 173 -8.91 -0.81 -6.00
C VAL A 173 -10.22 -0.37 -5.32
N ILE A 174 -10.79 0.75 -5.76
CA ILE A 174 -12.08 1.25 -5.24
C ILE A 174 -13.18 0.22 -5.45
N PHE A 175 -13.25 -0.39 -6.64
CA PHE A 175 -14.24 -1.41 -6.92
C PHE A 175 -14.10 -2.63 -6.00
N ALA A 176 -12.87 -3.11 -5.78
CA ALA A 176 -12.59 -4.19 -4.84
C ALA A 176 -13.02 -3.81 -3.42
N GLN A 177 -12.65 -2.62 -2.95
CA GLN A 177 -13.01 -2.11 -1.62
C GLN A 177 -14.53 -1.98 -1.42
N CYS A 178 -15.22 -1.41 -2.41
CA CYS A 178 -16.68 -1.26 -2.40
C CYS A 178 -17.38 -2.61 -2.40
N SER A 179 -16.92 -3.57 -3.22
CA SER A 179 -17.48 -4.91 -3.24
C SER A 179 -17.36 -5.59 -1.86
N LEU A 180 -16.19 -5.47 -1.21
CA LEU A 180 -15.95 -5.99 0.12
C LEU A 180 -16.87 -5.33 1.17
N LEU A 181 -17.03 -4.02 1.12
CA LEU A 181 -17.91 -3.27 2.03
C LEU A 181 -19.37 -3.71 1.86
N VAL A 182 -19.86 -3.82 0.63
CA VAL A 182 -21.23 -4.25 0.31
C VAL A 182 -21.48 -5.67 0.82
N PHE A 183 -20.62 -6.64 0.48
CA PHE A 183 -20.77 -8.02 0.96
C PHE A 183 -20.73 -8.11 2.49
N THR A 184 -19.85 -7.36 3.13
CA THR A 184 -19.78 -7.34 4.60
C THR A 184 -21.03 -6.69 5.21
N PHE A 185 -21.59 -5.66 4.58
CA PHE A 185 -22.80 -4.98 5.03
C PHE A 185 -24.05 -5.87 4.89
N LEU A 186 -24.22 -6.53 3.75
CA LEU A 186 -25.30 -7.47 3.51
C LEU A 186 -25.29 -8.59 4.56
N LYS A 187 -24.11 -9.17 4.83
CA LYS A 187 -24.00 -10.22 5.85
C LYS A 187 -24.23 -9.69 7.26
N ARG A 188 -23.82 -8.45 7.54
CA ARG A 188 -24.11 -7.79 8.82
C ARG A 188 -25.60 -7.64 9.05
N GLN A 189 -26.37 -7.20 8.04
CA GLN A 189 -27.82 -7.05 8.15
C GLN A 189 -28.49 -8.40 8.48
N GLU A 190 -28.04 -9.48 7.85
CA GLU A 190 -28.52 -10.84 8.14
C GLU A 190 -28.18 -11.29 9.59
N LEU A 191 -27.05 -10.82 10.13
CA LEU A 191 -26.56 -11.14 11.48
C LEU A 191 -27.01 -10.16 12.57
N VAL A 192 -27.89 -9.18 12.27
CA VAL A 192 -28.34 -8.15 13.24
C VAL A 192 -29.01 -8.73 14.50
N GLY A 193 -29.35 -10.03 14.53
CA GLY A 193 -29.84 -10.75 15.71
C GLY A 193 -28.83 -11.59 16.50
N GLN A 194 -27.59 -11.81 16.01
CA GLN A 194 -26.57 -12.62 16.72
C GLN A 194 -25.38 -11.76 17.17
N ARG A 195 -24.93 -12.00 18.42
CA ARG A 195 -23.89 -11.30 19.19
C ARG A 195 -22.73 -10.82 18.29
N GLN A 196 -22.67 -9.50 18.06
CA GLN A 196 -21.76 -8.88 17.10
C GLN A 196 -20.28 -9.05 17.49
N VAL A 197 -19.46 -9.40 16.50
CA VAL A 197 -18.00 -9.44 16.62
C VAL A 197 -17.45 -8.00 16.55
N PRO A 198 -16.87 -7.43 17.62
CA PRO A 198 -16.41 -6.03 17.66
C PRO A 198 -15.34 -5.70 16.61
N ILE A 199 -14.59 -6.71 16.16
CA ILE A 199 -13.51 -6.59 15.16
C ILE A 199 -14.03 -6.09 13.80
N LEU A 200 -15.29 -6.37 13.45
CA LEU A 200 -15.88 -5.97 12.16
C LEU A 200 -16.20 -4.47 12.08
N LYS A 201 -16.38 -3.78 13.22
CA LYS A 201 -16.60 -2.31 13.25
C LYS A 201 -15.32 -1.54 12.95
N LEU A 202 -14.16 -2.08 13.35
CA LEU A 202 -12.87 -1.42 13.15
C LEU A 202 -12.53 -1.34 11.66
N VAL A 203 -12.67 -2.45 10.93
CA VAL A 203 -12.43 -2.52 9.47
C VAL A 203 -13.40 -1.65 8.69
N PHE A 204 -14.67 -1.61 9.10
CA PHE A 204 -15.67 -0.75 8.47
C PHE A 204 -15.33 0.73 8.60
N ARG A 205 -14.84 1.14 9.77
CA ARG A 205 -14.45 2.54 10.00
C ARG A 205 -13.25 2.91 9.12
N GLU A 206 -12.23 2.07 9.09
CA GLU A 206 -11.02 2.30 8.30
C GLU A 206 -11.32 2.33 6.79
N GLY A 207 -12.05 1.32 6.28
CA GLY A 207 -12.41 1.23 4.87
C GLY A 207 -13.40 2.31 4.41
N ALA A 208 -14.34 2.71 5.28
CA ALA A 208 -15.27 3.79 4.96
C ALA A 208 -14.58 5.17 4.95
N TRP A 209 -13.58 5.40 5.80
CA TRP A 209 -12.82 6.65 5.80
C TRP A 209 -12.01 6.78 4.51
N ILE A 210 -11.36 5.69 4.07
CA ILE A 210 -10.64 5.65 2.79
C ILE A 210 -11.59 5.90 1.62
N SER A 211 -12.75 5.21 1.58
CA SER A 211 -13.75 5.42 0.53
C SER A 211 -14.32 6.84 0.52
N THR A 212 -14.52 7.45 1.69
CA THR A 212 -15.05 8.83 1.78
C THR A 212 -14.00 9.84 1.34
N LEU A 213 -12.75 9.67 1.77
CA LEU A 213 -11.63 10.53 1.35
C LEU A 213 -11.44 10.48 -0.17
N ILE A 214 -11.51 9.29 -0.78
CA ILE A 214 -11.31 9.12 -2.22
C ILE A 214 -12.51 9.64 -3.03
N CYS A 215 -13.75 9.51 -2.54
CA CYS A 215 -14.92 10.05 -3.22
C CYS A 215 -15.08 11.57 -3.06
N CYS A 216 -14.42 12.18 -2.07
CA CYS A 216 -14.50 13.62 -1.80
C CYS A 216 -13.26 14.42 -2.23
N ALA A 217 -12.17 13.76 -2.65
CA ALA A 217 -10.94 14.38 -3.17
C ALA A 217 -10.96 14.43 -4.70
#